data_AF-A0AAV3ZGW3-F1
#
_entry.id   AF-A0AAV3ZGW3-F1
#
_cell.length_a   1.000
_cell.length_b   1.000
_cell.length_c   1.000
_cell.angle_alpha   90.00
_cell.angle_beta   90.00
_cell.angle_gamma   90.00
#
_symmetry.space_group_name_H-M   'P 1'
#
loop_
_entity.id
_entity.type
_entity.pdbx_description
1 polymer ?
#
loop_
_entity_poly.entity_id
_entity_poly.type
_entity_poly.pdbx_seq_one_letter_code
_entity_poly.pdbx_strand_id
1 'polypeptide(L)'
;MSSSSAAKGKKFTLKTVLVGLRGASSSSQHRPETEIEETLKSEHFNVTKTVRHGFPFQPTALAFDPVQHLLAIGNRTGSLRMYPLFKIYFK
;
A
#
# COMPACT_ATOMS: atom_id res chain seq x y z
N MET A 1 47.11 -69.69 24.89
CA MET A 1 47.53 -68.28 24.69
C MET A 1 47.03 -67.84 23.32
N SER A 2 46.58 -66.58 23.24
CA SER A 2 46.27 -65.77 22.03
C SER A 2 45.04 -66.20 21.20
N SER A 3 44.24 -65.31 20.61
CA SER A 3 44.05 -63.85 20.78
C SER A 3 42.82 -63.46 19.95
N SER A 4 41.93 -62.66 20.55
CA SER A 4 40.73 -62.07 19.97
C SER A 4 41.03 -61.08 18.84
N SER A 5 40.39 -61.20 17.69
CA SER A 5 40.43 -60.22 16.59
C SER A 5 39.26 -59.25 16.65
N ALA A 6 39.58 -57.98 16.97
CA ALA A 6 38.65 -56.86 17.07
C ALA A 6 38.24 -56.32 15.69
N ALA A 7 36.93 -56.10 15.49
CA ALA A 7 36.37 -55.47 14.30
C ALA A 7 36.73 -53.97 14.24
N LYS A 8 37.39 -53.56 13.15
CA LYS A 8 37.87 -52.18 12.93
C LYS A 8 36.78 -51.35 12.26
N GLY A 9 36.22 -50.37 12.98
CA GLY A 9 35.19 -49.46 12.50
C GLY A 9 35.60 -48.67 11.25
N LYS A 10 34.65 -48.52 10.31
CA LYS A 10 34.79 -47.69 9.11
C LYS A 10 34.74 -46.21 9.52
N LYS A 11 35.92 -45.57 9.52
CA LYS A 11 36.08 -44.13 9.77
C LYS A 11 35.51 -43.33 8.60
N PHE A 12 34.33 -42.75 8.79
CA PHE A 12 33.78 -41.74 7.88
C PHE A 12 34.59 -40.45 8.03
N THR A 13 35.28 -40.04 6.96
CA THR A 13 36.10 -38.83 6.94
C THR A 13 35.23 -37.64 6.52
N LEU A 14 34.99 -36.69 7.45
CA LEU A 14 34.17 -35.49 7.26
C LEU A 14 34.63 -34.56 6.11
N LYS A 15 35.82 -34.80 5.53
CA LYS A 15 36.33 -34.05 4.37
C LYS A 15 35.44 -34.23 3.13
N THR A 16 34.75 -35.37 2.99
CA THR A 16 33.85 -35.62 1.85
C THR A 16 32.58 -34.77 1.90
N VAL A 17 32.08 -34.45 3.10
CA VAL A 17 30.86 -33.64 3.26
C VAL A 17 31.10 -32.18 2.86
N LEU A 18 32.29 -31.65 3.13
CA LEU A 18 32.63 -30.25 2.83
C LEU A 18 32.89 -29.99 1.34
N VAL A 19 33.27 -31.01 0.57
CA VAL A 19 33.43 -30.88 -0.89
C VAL A 19 32.08 -30.72 -1.59
N GLY A 20 31.01 -31.35 -1.06
CA GLY A 20 29.65 -31.18 -1.57
C GLY A 20 29.07 -29.77 -1.37
N LEU A 21 29.58 -28.99 -0.40
CA LEU A 21 29.09 -27.64 -0.11
C LEU A 21 29.76 -26.55 -0.98
N ARG A 22 30.94 -26.82 -1.55
CA ARG A 22 31.65 -25.83 -2.41
C ARG A 22 31.08 -25.71 -3.82
N GLY A 23 30.20 -26.63 -4.24
CA GLY A 23 29.43 -26.50 -5.48
C GLY A 23 28.21 -25.55 -5.36
N ALA A 24 27.84 -25.14 -4.14
CA ALA A 24 26.69 -24.26 -3.92
C ALA A 24 26.97 -22.77 -4.18
N SER A 25 28.22 -22.38 -4.53
CA SER A 25 28.60 -20.98 -4.74
C SER A 25 28.98 -20.62 -6.19
N SER A 26 28.67 -21.46 -7.18
CA SER A 26 28.89 -21.12 -8.60
C SER A 26 27.74 -21.47 -9.52
N SER A 27 26.52 -21.35 -9.01
CA SER A 27 25.48 -20.79 -9.85
C SER A 27 24.76 -19.78 -8.98
N SER A 28 24.79 -18.53 -9.41
CA SER A 28 23.63 -17.67 -9.25
C SER A 28 22.46 -18.39 -9.91
N GLN A 29 21.95 -19.45 -9.26
CA GLN A 29 20.56 -19.83 -9.42
C GLN A 29 19.83 -18.61 -8.93
N HIS A 30 19.44 -17.79 -9.91
CA HIS A 30 18.28 -16.95 -9.83
C HIS A 30 17.19 -17.87 -9.26
N ARG A 31 17.01 -17.85 -7.92
CA ARG A 31 15.71 -18.16 -7.36
C ARG A 31 14.80 -17.29 -8.22
N PRO A 32 13.81 -17.83 -8.94
CA PRO A 32 12.77 -16.95 -9.42
C PRO A 32 12.24 -16.33 -8.13
N GLU A 33 12.67 -15.09 -7.84
CA GLU A 33 11.79 -14.17 -7.16
C GLU A 33 10.50 -14.36 -7.92
N THR A 34 9.52 -14.91 -7.21
CA THR A 34 8.16 -14.93 -7.73
C THR A 34 7.89 -13.47 -7.99
N GLU A 35 8.06 -13.06 -9.24
CA GLU A 35 7.86 -11.70 -9.69
C GLU A 35 6.40 -11.47 -9.36
N ILE A 36 6.16 -10.76 -8.25
CA ILE A 36 4.83 -10.53 -7.75
C ILE A 36 4.19 -9.67 -8.83
N GLU A 37 3.37 -10.29 -9.68
CA GLU A 37 2.73 -9.59 -10.79
C GLU A 37 1.83 -8.51 -10.19
N GLU A 38 2.25 -7.26 -10.34
CA GLU A 38 1.51 -6.11 -9.84
C GLU A 38 0.22 -5.96 -10.64
N THR A 39 -0.88 -6.49 -10.09
CA THR A 39 -2.21 -6.45 -10.71
C THR A 39 -2.79 -5.04 -10.80
N LEU A 40 -2.29 -4.11 -10.00
CA LEU A 40 -2.75 -2.72 -9.96
C LEU A 40 -1.81 -1.82 -10.77
N LYS A 41 -2.37 -1.22 -11.82
CA LYS A 41 -1.67 -0.28 -12.70
C LYS A 41 -2.16 1.14 -12.45
N SER A 42 -1.37 2.14 -12.84
CA SER A 42 -1.75 3.56 -12.71
C SER A 42 -3.08 3.88 -13.39
N GLU A 43 -3.42 3.19 -14.48
CA GLU A 43 -4.70 3.30 -15.20
C GLU A 43 -5.93 2.84 -14.41
N HIS A 44 -5.75 2.07 -13.33
CA HIS A 44 -6.83 1.69 -12.41
C HIS A 44 -7.16 2.79 -11.39
N PHE A 45 -6.32 3.82 -11.29
CA PHE A 45 -6.49 4.91 -10.34
C PHE A 45 -6.72 6.23 -11.07
N ASN A 46 -7.68 7.00 -10.59
CA ASN A 46 -7.86 8.38 -11.01
C ASN A 46 -7.89 9.30 -9.80
N VAL A 47 -6.94 10.23 -9.74
CA VAL A 47 -6.91 11.28 -8.72
C VAL A 47 -7.69 12.48 -9.23
N THR A 48 -8.92 12.62 -8.73
CA THR A 48 -9.80 13.76 -9.07
C THR A 48 -10.08 14.59 -7.83
N LYS A 49 -10.04 15.92 -7.98
CA LYS A 49 -10.48 16.85 -6.92
C LYS A 49 -11.98 16.65 -6.68
N THR A 50 -12.32 16.29 -5.45
CA THR A 50 -13.71 16.13 -5.03
C THR A 50 -14.29 17.48 -4.58
N VAL A 51 -15.42 17.44 -3.88
CA VAL A 51 -16.07 18.63 -3.34
C VAL A 51 -15.21 19.30 -2.26
N ARG A 52 -15.27 20.62 -2.23
CA ARG A 52 -14.67 21.42 -1.16
C ARG A 52 -15.63 21.49 0.03
N HIS A 53 -15.18 21.05 1.20
CA HIS A 53 -15.93 21.13 2.46
C HIS A 53 -15.64 22.44 3.21
N GLY A 54 -16.45 22.72 4.24
CA GLY A 54 -16.27 23.89 5.12
C GLY A 54 -16.73 25.23 4.52
N PHE A 55 -16.31 26.32 5.17
CA PHE A 55 -16.62 27.70 4.78
C PHE A 55 -15.60 28.27 3.78
N PRO A 56 -15.99 29.22 2.91
CA PRO A 56 -15.05 29.93 2.06
C PRO A 56 -14.06 30.74 2.92
N PHE A 57 -12.79 30.79 2.49
CA PHE A 57 -11.79 31.63 3.15
C PHE A 57 -12.07 33.10 2.90
N GLN A 58 -11.99 33.93 3.95
CA GLN A 58 -12.26 35.38 3.93
C GLN A 58 -13.63 35.71 3.32
N PRO A 59 -14.74 35.30 3.96
CA PRO A 59 -16.07 35.69 3.51
C PRO A 59 -16.23 37.22 3.60
N THR A 60 -16.80 37.81 2.57
CA THR A 60 -17.00 39.26 2.46
C THR A 60 -18.45 39.66 2.18
N ALA A 61 -19.28 38.73 1.69
CA ALA A 61 -20.68 38.97 1.39
C ALA A 61 -21.56 37.76 1.74
N LEU A 62 -22.82 38.02 2.06
CA LEU A 62 -23.82 37.01 2.41
C LEU A 62 -25.18 37.41 1.83
N ALA A 63 -25.91 36.44 1.27
CA ALA A 63 -27.29 36.60 0.84
C ALA A 63 -28.10 35.34 1.17
N PHE A 64 -29.35 35.51 1.57
CA PHE A 64 -30.26 34.40 1.88
C PHE A 64 -31.57 34.57 1.12
N ASP A 65 -32.02 33.48 0.47
CA ASP A 65 -33.36 33.38 -0.12
C ASP A 65 -34.27 32.57 0.82
N PRO A 66 -35.31 33.19 1.42
CA PRO A 66 -36.22 32.52 2.33
C PRO A 66 -37.19 31.55 1.64
N VAL A 67 -37.48 31.71 0.34
CA VAL A 67 -38.43 30.85 -0.38
C VAL A 67 -37.78 29.51 -0.71
N GLN A 68 -36.54 29.56 -1.22
CA GLN A 68 -35.79 28.38 -1.61
C GLN A 68 -34.92 27.82 -0.47
N HIS A 69 -34.88 28.50 0.67
CA HIS A 69 -34.00 28.20 1.81
C HIS A 69 -32.54 28.03 1.36
N LEU A 70 -32.02 29.03 0.67
CA LEU A 70 -30.70 28.98 0.04
C LEU A 70 -29.81 30.08 0.58
N LEU A 71 -28.63 29.71 1.08
CA LEU A 71 -27.63 30.63 1.59
C LEU A 71 -26.49 30.76 0.58
N ALA A 72 -26.20 31.97 0.14
CA ALA A 72 -25.06 32.28 -0.72
C ALA A 72 -24.01 33.08 0.07
N ILE A 73 -22.75 32.62 0.04
CA ILE A 73 -21.61 33.28 0.69
C ILE A 73 -20.57 33.63 -0.38
N GLY A 74 -20.25 34.92 -0.49
CA GLY A 74 -19.18 35.44 -1.34
C GLY A 74 -17.90 35.66 -0.54
N ASN A 75 -16.74 35.52 -1.18
CA ASN A 75 -15.44 35.75 -0.55
C ASN A 75 -14.60 36.82 -1.26
N ARG A 76 -13.51 37.25 -0.61
CA ARG A 76 -12.62 38.31 -1.12
C ARG A 76 -12.03 38.02 -2.50
N THR A 77 -11.85 36.75 -2.85
CA THR A 77 -11.33 36.33 -4.17
C THR A 77 -12.41 36.32 -5.26
N GLY A 78 -13.65 36.74 -4.95
CA GLY A 78 -14.76 36.80 -5.91
C GLY A 78 -15.48 35.46 -6.14
N SER A 79 -15.18 34.42 -5.36
CA SER A 79 -15.90 33.14 -5.45
C SER A 79 -17.20 33.19 -4.64
N LEU A 80 -18.25 32.56 -5.18
CA LEU A 80 -19.55 32.42 -4.52
C LEU A 80 -19.79 30.95 -4.19
N ARG A 81 -20.27 30.67 -2.98
CA ARG A 81 -20.67 29.33 -2.54
C ARG A 81 -22.11 29.30 -2.09
N MET A 82 -22.86 28.36 -2.65
CA MET A 82 -24.28 28.15 -2.35
C MET A 82 -24.43 26.96 -1.40
N TYR A 83 -25.20 27.16 -0.34
CA TYR A 83 -25.50 26.20 0.71
C TYR A 83 -27.01 26.00 0.75
N PRO A 84 -27.51 24.85 0.26
CA PRO A 84 -28.91 24.52 0.42
C PRO A 84 -29.20 24.25 1.90
N LEU A 85 -30.19 24.96 2.43
CA LEU A 85 -30.69 24.78 3.80
C LEU A 85 -32.00 23.99 3.75
N PHE A 86 -31.99 22.85 3.04
CA PHE A 86 -33.12 21.94 3.12
C PHE A 86 -33.21 21.45 4.56
N LYS A 87 -34.38 21.66 5.19
CA LYS A 87 -34.73 20.88 6.36
C LYS A 87 -34.72 19.43 5.90
N ILE A 88 -33.79 18.64 6.45
CA ILE A 88 -33.76 17.19 6.27
C ILE A 88 -34.97 16.65 7.05
N TYR A 89 -36.16 16.79 6.48
CA TYR A 89 -37.33 16.07 6.93
C TYR A 89 -37.17 14.66 6.37
N PHE A 90 -36.43 13.81 7.10
CA PHE A 90 -36.66 12.38 7.01
C PHE A 90 -38.13 12.15 7.40
N LYS A 91 -38.94 11.80 6.41
CA LYS A 91 -40.27 11.23 6.64
C LYS A 91 -40.13 9.72 6.73
#